data_AF-A0A955FQ10-F1
#
_entry.id   AF-A0A955FQ10-F1
#
_cell.length_a   1.000
_cell.length_b   1.000
_cell.length_c   1.000
_cell.angle_alpha   90.00
_cell.angle_beta   90.00
_cell.angle_gamma   90.00
#
_symmetry.space_group_name_H-M   'P 1'
#
loop_
_entity.id
_entity.type
_entity.pdbx_description
1 polymer ?
#
loop_
_entity_poly.entity_id
_entity_poly.type
_entity_poly.pdbx_seq_one_letter_code
_entity_poly.pdbx_strand_id
1 'polypeptide(L)'
;NTANVDNGQIINFTNNKMEVNGEVPHGTILVDQTGAIVSNVVVKDRVLLSEEGIVAIVLTIDRKNGGLLTSPDIISRGFIYMRDNEEVMNGLRVELKRAVQQRFKRIDLDRFKAELKDHVTHYLFEHTGRSPIVIPVVNIVSGAGGGGKQAGDKKTNGAQKEQPKEKSPEEIAAEQQKRFQEMRARLLSQDARTD
;
A
#
# COMPACT_ATOMS: atom_id res chain seq x y z
N ASN A 1 6.93 -4.33 55.35
CA ASN A 1 6.03 -3.71 54.34
C ASN A 1 6.79 -3.48 53.05
N THR A 2 6.84 -4.47 52.18
CA THR A 2 7.55 -4.39 50.88
C THR A 2 6.53 -4.62 49.77
N ALA A 3 6.59 -3.82 48.70
CA ALA A 3 5.76 -3.99 47.52
C ALA A 3 6.66 -4.03 46.27
N ASN A 4 6.41 -4.99 45.40
CA ASN A 4 6.95 -4.99 44.04
C ASN A 4 5.96 -4.24 43.17
N VAL A 5 6.37 -3.07 42.69
CA VAL A 5 5.54 -2.19 41.88
C VAL A 5 6.07 -2.09 40.46
N ASP A 6 5.14 -2.01 39.52
CA ASP A 6 5.39 -1.76 38.11
C ASP A 6 5.39 -0.25 37.82
N ASN A 7 5.92 0.12 36.65
CA ASN A 7 5.92 1.51 36.20
C ASN A 7 4.50 2.07 36.18
N GLY A 8 4.34 3.31 36.65
CA GLY A 8 3.03 3.98 36.68
C GLY A 8 2.12 3.59 37.85
N GLN A 9 2.44 2.56 38.64
CA GLN A 9 1.65 2.23 39.82
C GLN A 9 1.81 3.31 40.91
N ILE A 10 0.69 3.75 41.47
CA ILE A 10 0.66 4.77 42.54
C ILE A 10 0.72 4.04 43.88
N ILE A 11 1.63 4.44 44.77
CA ILE A 11 1.68 3.93 46.14
C ILE A 11 1.24 5.03 47.10
N ASN A 12 0.18 4.76 47.86
CA ASN A 12 -0.26 5.60 48.96
C ASN A 12 0.40 5.14 50.27
N PHE A 13 0.96 6.11 50.98
CA PHE A 13 1.51 5.90 52.31
C PHE A 13 0.67 6.64 53.35
N THR A 14 0.35 5.95 54.43
CA THR A 14 -0.22 6.51 55.67
C THR A 14 0.64 6.06 56.84
N ASN A 15 0.48 6.66 58.02
CA ASN A 15 1.29 6.34 59.20
C ASN A 15 1.33 4.84 59.54
N ASN A 16 0.27 4.09 59.20
CA ASN A 16 0.15 2.66 59.54
C ASN A 16 0.00 1.72 58.33
N LYS A 17 -0.10 2.24 57.09
CA LYS A 17 -0.41 1.42 55.90
C LYS A 17 0.32 1.92 54.66
N MET A 18 0.81 0.97 53.87
CA MET A 18 1.29 1.17 52.51
C MET A 18 0.34 0.39 51.59
N GLU A 19 -0.26 1.07 50.60
CA GLU A 19 -1.18 0.44 49.64
C GLU A 19 -0.88 0.92 48.22
N VAL A 20 -0.98 0.01 47.25
CA VAL A 20 -0.95 0.38 45.82
C VAL A 20 -2.36 0.82 45.45
N ASN A 21 -2.53 2.06 44.99
CA ASN A 21 -3.84 2.64 44.69
C ASN A 21 -3.83 3.37 43.36
N GLY A 22 -4.16 2.62 42.31
CA GLY A 22 -4.32 3.16 40.95
C GLY A 22 -3.02 3.16 40.16
N GLU A 23 -3.14 3.73 38.96
CA GLU A 23 -2.09 3.72 37.95
C GLU A 23 -2.17 5.02 37.16
N VAL A 24 -1.02 5.65 36.91
CA VAL A 24 -0.91 6.79 36.00
C VAL A 24 -0.56 6.33 34.59
N PRO A 25 -0.95 7.11 33.55
CA PRO A 25 -0.49 6.85 32.19
C PRO A 25 1.03 6.79 32.15
N HIS A 26 1.54 5.64 31.74
CA HIS A 26 2.96 5.36 31.61
C HIS A 26 3.17 4.54 30.33
N GLY A 27 4.39 4.53 29.82
CA GLY A 27 4.71 3.82 28.59
C GLY A 27 6.15 4.07 28.16
N THR A 28 6.55 3.39 27.09
CA THR A 28 7.86 3.59 26.48
C THR A 28 7.69 4.34 25.17
N ILE A 29 8.53 5.36 24.95
CA ILE A 29 8.63 6.07 23.68
C ILE A 29 9.97 5.68 23.06
N LEU A 30 9.92 5.13 21.85
CA LEU A 30 11.11 4.82 21.08
C LEU A 30 11.49 6.03 20.24
N VAL A 31 12.77 6.40 20.23
CA VAL A 31 13.29 7.56 19.51
C VAL A 31 14.43 7.12 18.60
N ASP A 32 14.40 7.52 17.33
CA ASP A 32 15.46 7.22 16.36
C ASP A 32 16.60 8.26 16.45
N GLN A 33 17.70 8.05 15.71
CA GLN A 33 18.87 8.94 15.67
C GLN A 33 18.54 10.38 15.23
N THR A 34 17.41 10.58 14.55
CA THR A 34 16.91 11.89 14.13
C THR A 34 16.10 12.61 15.21
N GLY A 35 15.89 11.98 16.37
CA GLY A 35 14.99 12.50 17.42
C GLY A 35 13.51 12.27 17.15
N ALA A 36 13.15 11.63 16.03
CA ALA A 36 11.76 11.31 15.71
C ALA A 36 11.24 10.13 16.56
N ILE A 37 9.98 10.23 17.01
CA ILE A 37 9.31 9.15 17.72
C ILE A 37 8.99 8.01 16.75
N VAL A 38 9.37 6.79 17.12
CA VAL A 38 9.12 5.58 16.36
C VAL A 38 7.95 4.82 16.95
N SER A 39 7.01 4.42 16.09
CA SER A 39 5.88 3.56 16.47
C SER A 39 6.34 2.12 16.69
N ASN A 40 5.79 1.46 17.71
CA ASN A 40 6.03 0.04 17.99
C ASN A 40 5.73 -0.88 16.79
N VAL A 41 4.78 -0.49 15.92
CA VAL A 41 4.45 -1.26 14.71
C VAL A 41 5.65 -1.30 13.76
N VAL A 42 6.32 -0.16 13.57
CA VAL A 42 7.50 -0.07 12.69
C VAL A 42 8.65 -0.89 13.25
N VAL A 43 8.84 -0.89 14.57
CA VAL A 43 9.89 -1.70 15.21
C VAL A 43 9.59 -3.19 15.08
N LYS A 44 8.34 -3.60 15.29
CA LYS A 44 7.92 -4.98 15.08
C LYS A 44 8.17 -5.43 13.64
N ASP A 45 7.81 -4.60 12.66
CA ASP A 45 8.07 -4.90 11.26
C ASP A 45 9.58 -5.03 10.96
N ARG A 46 10.42 -4.15 11.52
CA ARG A 46 11.88 -4.23 11.38
C ARG A 46 12.46 -5.50 11.98
N VAL A 47 11.99 -5.93 13.15
CA VAL A 47 12.41 -7.18 13.79
C VAL A 47 12.05 -8.36 12.91
N LEU A 48 10.80 -8.46 12.49
CA LEU A 48 10.33 -9.55 11.62
C LEU A 48 11.10 -9.60 10.29
N LEU A 49 11.35 -8.45 9.66
CA LEU A 49 12.13 -8.35 8.42
C LEU A 49 13.59 -8.77 8.61
N SER A 50 14.16 -8.57 9.80
CA SER A 50 15.55 -8.93 10.09
C SER A 50 15.72 -10.43 10.34
N GLU A 51 14.70 -11.09 10.91
CA GLU A 51 14.75 -12.52 11.25
C GLU A 51 14.38 -13.42 10.06
N GLU A 52 13.26 -13.11 9.39
CA GLU A 52 12.66 -13.98 8.36
C GLU A 52 13.00 -13.53 6.93
N GLY A 53 13.42 -12.28 6.76
CA GLY A 53 13.63 -11.69 5.44
C GLY A 53 12.34 -11.37 4.70
N ILE A 54 12.48 -10.95 3.45
CA ILE A 54 11.38 -10.47 2.59
C ILE A 54 11.46 -11.08 1.19
N VAL A 55 10.30 -11.41 0.65
CA VAL A 55 10.10 -11.86 -0.72
C VAL A 55 9.02 -11.00 -1.37
N ALA A 56 9.40 -10.20 -2.37
CA ALA A 56 8.48 -9.42 -3.18
C ALA A 56 8.18 -10.16 -4.48
N ILE A 57 6.90 -10.27 -4.83
CA ILE A 57 6.44 -10.92 -6.06
C ILE A 57 5.77 -9.88 -6.92
N VAL A 58 6.31 -9.66 -8.12
CA VAL A 58 5.77 -8.70 -9.08
C VAL A 58 5.13 -9.46 -10.24
N LEU A 59 3.83 -9.25 -10.40
CA LEU A 59 3.03 -9.80 -11.48
C LEU A 59 2.55 -8.67 -12.37
N THR A 60 2.78 -8.77 -13.67
CA THR A 60 2.24 -7.83 -14.66
C THR A 60 1.18 -8.54 -15.49
N ILE A 61 -0.07 -8.10 -15.36
CA ILE A 61 -1.24 -8.76 -15.94
C ILE A 61 -1.88 -7.81 -16.97
N ASP A 62 -2.22 -8.32 -18.15
CA ASP A 62 -3.02 -7.57 -19.11
C ASP A 62 -4.50 -7.64 -18.73
N ARG A 63 -5.13 -6.47 -18.62
CA ARG A 63 -6.55 -6.32 -18.29
C ARG A 63 -7.46 -7.00 -19.31
N LYS A 64 -7.07 -7.05 -20.59
CA LYS A 64 -7.91 -7.61 -21.66
C LYS A 64 -7.92 -9.13 -21.66
N ASN A 65 -6.74 -9.74 -21.68
CA ASN A 65 -6.62 -11.20 -21.72
C ASN A 65 -6.70 -11.84 -20.33
N GLY A 66 -6.51 -11.08 -19.24
CA GLY A 66 -6.44 -11.55 -17.85
C GLY A 66 -5.28 -12.50 -17.58
N GLY A 67 -4.25 -12.46 -18.42
CA GLY A 67 -3.06 -13.29 -18.39
C GLY A 67 -1.81 -12.48 -18.07
N LEU A 68 -0.75 -13.18 -17.68
CA LEU A 68 0.55 -12.57 -17.43
C LEU A 68 1.17 -12.07 -18.73
N LEU A 69 1.59 -10.81 -18.74
CA LEU A 69 2.33 -10.20 -19.85
C LEU A 69 3.80 -10.64 -19.87
N THR A 70 4.37 -10.88 -18.68
CA THR A 70 5.76 -11.33 -18.50
C THR A 70 5.82 -12.41 -17.43
N SER A 71 6.95 -13.10 -17.32
CA SER A 71 7.17 -14.04 -16.22
C SER A 71 7.15 -13.31 -14.88
N PRO A 72 6.59 -13.92 -13.81
CA PRO A 72 6.63 -13.36 -12.47
C PRO A 72 8.06 -13.03 -12.06
N ASP A 73 8.27 -11.79 -11.61
CA ASP A 73 9.54 -11.38 -11.03
C ASP A 73 9.50 -11.59 -9.52
N ILE A 74 10.56 -12.19 -8.98
CA ILE A 74 10.63 -12.61 -7.58
C ILE A 74 11.92 -12.04 -7.02
N ILE A 75 11.79 -11.09 -6.11
CA ILE A 75 12.90 -10.37 -5.49
C ILE A 75 12.99 -10.79 -4.03
N SER A 76 14.09 -11.42 -3.65
CA SER A 76 14.36 -11.80 -2.26
C SER A 76 15.48 -10.95 -1.64
N ARG A 77 15.26 -10.51 -0.39
CA ARG A 77 16.27 -9.85 0.46
C ARG A 77 16.24 -10.44 1.86
N GLY A 78 17.40 -10.67 2.47
CA GLY A 78 17.51 -11.33 3.78
C GLY A 78 17.16 -12.82 3.77
N PHE A 79 16.62 -13.33 2.66
CA PHE A 79 16.23 -14.72 2.47
C PHE A 79 17.22 -15.46 1.57
N ILE A 80 18.34 -15.90 2.15
CA ILE A 80 19.49 -16.49 1.43
C ILE A 80 19.14 -17.82 0.75
N TYR A 81 18.25 -18.62 1.35
CA TYR A 81 17.94 -19.99 0.91
C TYR A 81 17.29 -20.09 -0.48
N MET A 82 16.65 -19.03 -0.98
CA MET A 82 16.06 -19.02 -2.32
C MET A 82 17.06 -18.73 -3.44
N ARG A 83 18.16 -18.02 -3.15
CA ARG A 83 19.11 -17.64 -4.21
C ARG A 83 19.89 -18.84 -4.73
N ASP A 84 20.16 -19.79 -3.85
CA ASP A 84 20.96 -20.97 -4.18
C ASP A 84 20.11 -22.15 -4.68
N ASN A 85 18.78 -22.05 -4.57
CA ASN A 85 17.84 -23.09 -5.00
C ASN A 85 17.02 -22.65 -6.21
N GLU A 86 17.60 -22.77 -7.40
CA GLU A 86 16.94 -22.45 -8.66
C GLU A 86 15.69 -23.29 -8.92
N GLU A 87 15.66 -24.55 -8.46
CA GLU A 87 14.53 -25.45 -8.64
C GLU A 87 13.29 -24.94 -7.92
N VAL A 88 13.43 -24.54 -6.65
CA VAL A 88 12.33 -23.93 -5.86
C VAL A 88 11.86 -22.62 -6.50
N MET A 89 12.78 -21.80 -7.00
CA MET A 89 12.41 -20.55 -7.69
C MET A 89 11.65 -20.79 -8.99
N ASN A 90 12.09 -21.77 -9.79
CA ASN A 90 11.45 -22.12 -11.05
C ASN A 90 10.09 -22.79 -10.82
N GLY A 91 10.00 -23.69 -9.83
CA GLY A 91 8.74 -24.28 -9.37
C GLY A 91 7.75 -23.22 -8.93
N LEU A 92 8.17 -22.27 -8.09
CA LEU A 92 7.36 -21.14 -7.66
C LEU A 92 6.86 -20.29 -8.83
N ARG A 93 7.70 -20.01 -9.83
CA ARG A 93 7.28 -19.26 -11.04
C ARG A 93 6.21 -20.00 -11.83
N VAL A 94 6.34 -21.32 -12.00
CA VAL A 94 5.33 -22.13 -12.68
C VAL A 94 4.02 -22.11 -11.91
N GLU A 95 4.10 -22.24 -10.59
CA GLU A 95 2.94 -22.26 -9.71
C GLU A 95 2.21 -20.91 -9.67
N LEU A 96 2.95 -19.80 -9.63
CA LEU A 96 2.41 -18.44 -9.75
C LEU A 96 1.70 -18.23 -11.09
N LYS A 97 2.29 -18.71 -12.20
CA LYS A 97 1.66 -18.65 -13.53
C LYS A 97 0.33 -19.41 -13.54
N ARG A 98 0.30 -20.61 -12.95
CA ARG A 98 -0.90 -21.43 -12.82
C ARG A 98 -1.97 -20.73 -11.98
N ALA A 99 -1.60 -20.16 -10.84
CA ALA A 99 -2.50 -19.43 -9.95
C ALA A 99 -3.15 -18.23 -10.64
N VAL A 100 -2.38 -17.42 -11.37
CA VAL A 100 -2.91 -16.28 -12.13
C VAL A 100 -3.90 -16.74 -13.20
N GLN A 101 -3.53 -17.72 -14.02
CA GLN A 101 -4.40 -18.21 -15.12
C GLN A 101 -5.74 -18.76 -14.62
N GLN A 102 -5.75 -19.44 -13.48
CA GLN A 102 -6.96 -20.07 -12.95
C GLN A 102 -7.85 -19.12 -12.14
N ARG A 103 -7.23 -18.23 -11.34
CA ARG A 103 -7.94 -17.47 -10.30
C ARG A 103 -8.17 -16.01 -10.65
N PHE A 104 -7.28 -15.34 -11.37
CA PHE A 104 -7.34 -13.88 -11.55
C PHE A 104 -8.67 -13.37 -12.13
N LYS A 105 -9.28 -14.11 -13.06
CA LYS A 105 -10.57 -13.74 -13.66
C LYS A 105 -11.79 -14.00 -12.77
N ARG A 106 -11.63 -14.75 -11.69
CA ARG A 106 -12.72 -15.25 -10.84
C ARG A 106 -12.88 -14.51 -9.52
N ILE A 107 -11.84 -13.79 -9.09
CA ILE A 107 -11.79 -13.12 -7.78
C ILE A 107 -11.29 -11.69 -7.90
N ASP A 108 -11.69 -10.86 -6.92
CA ASP A 108 -11.24 -9.48 -6.80
C ASP A 108 -9.73 -9.39 -6.57
N LEU A 109 -9.14 -8.26 -6.97
CA LEU A 109 -7.69 -8.05 -6.90
C LEU A 109 -7.12 -8.20 -5.48
N ASP A 110 -7.82 -7.69 -4.47
CA ASP A 110 -7.32 -7.73 -3.09
C ASP A 110 -7.41 -9.13 -2.50
N ARG A 111 -8.47 -9.88 -2.84
CA ARG A 111 -8.58 -11.30 -2.50
C ARG A 111 -7.51 -12.11 -3.23
N PHE A 112 -7.24 -11.80 -4.49
CA PHE A 112 -6.17 -12.45 -5.26
C PHE A 112 -4.80 -12.21 -4.62
N LYS A 113 -4.49 -10.98 -4.19
CA LYS A 113 -3.25 -10.67 -3.47
C LYS A 113 -3.14 -11.46 -2.16
N ALA A 114 -4.23 -11.57 -1.39
CA ALA A 114 -4.25 -12.32 -0.13
C ALA A 114 -4.01 -13.82 -0.39
N GLU A 115 -4.75 -14.43 -1.32
CA GLU A 115 -4.55 -15.84 -1.68
C GLU A 115 -3.14 -16.11 -2.22
N LEU A 116 -2.59 -15.17 -3.01
CA LEU A 116 -1.22 -15.28 -3.52
C LEU A 116 -0.18 -15.25 -2.40
N LYS A 117 -0.35 -14.34 -1.44
CA LYS A 117 0.50 -14.23 -0.26
C LYS A 117 0.51 -15.55 0.51
N ASP A 118 -0.67 -16.08 0.83
CA ASP A 118 -0.81 -17.30 1.64
C ASP A 118 -0.23 -18.52 0.91
N HIS A 119 -0.50 -18.64 -0.39
CA HIS A 119 0.00 -19.74 -1.22
C HIS A 119 1.54 -19.75 -1.30
N VAL A 120 2.14 -18.58 -1.53
CA VAL A 120 3.60 -18.44 -1.58
C VAL A 120 4.22 -18.70 -0.22
N THR A 121 3.63 -18.16 0.84
CA THR A 121 4.13 -18.36 2.21
C THR A 121 4.17 -19.85 2.55
N HIS A 122 3.10 -20.59 2.21
CA HIS A 122 3.05 -22.03 2.41
C HIS A 122 4.10 -22.78 1.57
N TYR A 123 4.18 -22.48 0.28
CA TYR A 123 5.17 -23.09 -0.61
C TYR A 123 6.62 -22.90 -0.12
N LEU A 124 6.95 -21.68 0.32
CA LEU A 124 8.28 -21.38 0.84
C LEU A 124 8.55 -22.09 2.17
N PHE A 125 7.55 -22.17 3.05
CA PHE A 125 7.69 -22.90 4.32
C PHE A 125 7.94 -24.39 4.10
N GLU A 126 7.22 -25.03 3.17
CA GLU A 126 7.41 -26.46 2.88
C GLU A 126 8.81 -26.79 2.34
N HIS A 127 9.37 -25.91 1.50
CA HIS A 127 10.67 -26.17 0.86
C HIS A 127 11.87 -25.68 1.67
N THR A 128 11.69 -24.70 2.55
CA THR A 128 12.80 -24.03 3.26
C THR A 128 12.71 -24.09 4.79
N GLY A 129 11.54 -24.44 5.34
CA GLY A 129 11.26 -24.41 6.78
C GLY A 129 11.15 -23.01 7.38
N ARG A 130 11.15 -21.95 6.56
CA ARG A 130 11.06 -20.55 6.98
C ARG A 130 9.92 -19.81 6.28
N SER A 131 9.43 -18.76 6.91
CA SER A 131 8.24 -18.02 6.46
C SER A 131 8.57 -16.54 6.28
N PRO A 132 9.22 -16.16 5.17
CA PRO A 132 9.55 -14.76 4.91
C PRO A 132 8.30 -13.91 4.74
N ILE A 133 8.43 -12.61 4.94
CA ILE A 133 7.34 -11.66 4.65
C ILE A 133 7.15 -11.60 3.13
N VAL A 134 5.97 -12.04 2.66
CA VAL A 134 5.59 -12.00 1.24
C VAL A 134 4.83 -10.72 0.91
N ILE A 135 5.31 -9.96 -0.06
CA ILE A 135 4.64 -8.76 -0.58
C ILE A 135 4.22 -8.96 -2.05
N PRO A 136 2.93 -9.17 -2.33
CA PRO A 136 2.43 -9.30 -3.70
C PRO A 136 2.17 -7.93 -4.32
N VAL A 137 2.82 -7.66 -5.44
CA VAL A 137 2.61 -6.46 -6.28
C VAL A 137 2.01 -6.91 -7.61
N VAL A 138 0.80 -6.46 -7.88
CA VAL A 138 0.07 -6.80 -9.12
C VAL A 138 -0.13 -5.54 -9.94
N ASN A 139 0.61 -5.44 -11.03
CA ASN A 139 0.52 -4.37 -12.01
C ASN A 139 -0.46 -4.77 -13.12
N ILE A 140 -1.58 -4.06 -13.22
CA ILE A 140 -2.56 -4.29 -14.28
C ILE A 140 -2.30 -3.28 -15.40
N VAL A 141 -1.95 -3.76 -16.57
CA VAL A 141 -1.75 -2.93 -17.76
C VAL A 141 -2.97 -3.11 -18.67
N SER A 142 -3.59 -2.01 -19.09
CA SER A 142 -4.52 -2.04 -20.23
C SER A 142 -3.72 -1.75 -21.49
N GLY A 143 -3.65 -2.71 -22.41
CA GLY A 143 -2.92 -2.51 -23.66
C GLY A 143 -3.42 -1.30 -24.46
N ALA A 144 -2.63 -0.23 -24.44
CA ALA A 144 -2.53 0.78 -25.48
C ALA A 144 -1.15 0.64 -26.14
N GLY A 145 -1.13 0.38 -27.45
CA GLY A 145 0.04 0.64 -28.30
C GLY A 145 0.91 -0.56 -28.66
N GLY A 146 0.46 -1.38 -29.61
CA GLY A 146 1.36 -1.85 -30.65
C GLY A 146 1.42 -0.79 -31.75
N GLY A 147 2.63 -0.32 -32.12
CA GLY A 147 2.79 0.57 -33.27
C GLY A 147 4.10 1.37 -33.27
N GLY A 148 5.15 0.79 -33.85
CA GLY A 148 6.27 1.57 -34.36
C GLY A 148 5.92 2.30 -35.67
N LYS A 149 6.81 3.24 -36.05
CA LYS A 149 6.86 4.11 -37.25
C LYS A 149 6.16 5.47 -37.15
N GLN A 150 6.98 6.49 -36.84
CA GLN A 150 6.78 7.85 -37.34
C GLN A 150 7.15 7.90 -38.82
N ALA A 151 6.18 8.21 -39.69
CA ALA A 151 6.40 8.84 -40.99
C ALA A 151 5.06 9.31 -41.60
N GLY A 152 4.99 10.60 -41.95
CA GLY A 152 4.33 11.09 -43.17
C GLY A 152 2.80 11.22 -43.21
N ASP A 153 2.34 12.44 -42.98
CA ASP A 153 1.34 13.21 -43.75
C ASP A 153 0.32 12.46 -44.64
N LYS A 154 -0.98 12.58 -44.31
CA LYS A 154 -2.02 12.98 -45.28
C LYS A 154 -3.39 13.25 -44.62
N LYS A 155 -3.94 14.42 -44.96
CA LYS A 155 -5.33 14.85 -44.77
C LYS A 155 -6.34 13.86 -45.37
N THR A 156 -7.47 13.66 -44.69
CA THR A 156 -8.83 13.61 -45.31
C THR A 156 -9.92 13.87 -44.27
N ASN A 157 -10.91 14.67 -44.67
CA ASN A 157 -12.13 15.05 -43.93
C ASN A 157 -13.16 13.90 -43.86
N GLY A 158 -13.99 13.88 -42.81
CA GLY A 158 -15.26 13.13 -42.81
C GLY A 158 -15.92 12.89 -41.43
N ALA A 159 -16.78 13.83 -41.03
CA ALA A 159 -18.01 13.71 -40.21
C ALA A 159 -18.12 12.74 -38.98
N GLN A 160 -18.07 13.37 -37.79
CA GLN A 160 -18.96 13.30 -36.60
C GLN A 160 -19.56 11.97 -36.08
N LYS A 161 -19.25 11.69 -34.80
CA LYS A 161 -20.21 11.29 -33.75
C LYS A 161 -19.87 12.04 -32.46
N GLU A 162 -20.85 12.76 -31.91
CA GLU A 162 -20.73 13.63 -30.74
C GLU A 162 -20.53 12.86 -29.42
N GLN A 163 -19.55 13.29 -28.63
CA GLN A 163 -19.37 12.94 -27.22
C GLN A 163 -19.32 14.26 -26.41
N PRO A 164 -19.77 14.29 -25.14
CA PRO A 164 -19.87 15.53 -24.38
C PRO A 164 -18.49 16.16 -24.21
N LYS A 165 -18.31 17.40 -24.64
CA LYS A 165 -17.07 18.17 -24.45
C LYS A 165 -16.79 18.32 -22.95
N GLU A 166 -15.74 17.68 -22.46
CA GLU A 166 -15.12 18.06 -21.19
C GLU A 166 -14.69 19.53 -21.29
N LYS A 167 -15.19 20.36 -20.36
CA LYS A 167 -14.93 21.81 -20.34
C LYS A 167 -13.42 22.05 -20.24
N SER A 168 -12.93 23.01 -21.04
CA SER A 168 -11.51 23.37 -21.05
C SER A 168 -11.09 23.92 -19.67
N PRO A 169 -9.84 23.70 -19.21
CA PRO A 169 -9.33 24.25 -17.96
C PRO A 169 -9.55 25.77 -17.81
N GLU A 170 -9.57 26.50 -18.91
CA GLU A 170 -9.85 27.95 -18.94
C GLU A 170 -11.30 28.29 -18.61
N GLU A 171 -12.26 27.47 -19.05
CA GLU A 171 -13.69 27.67 -18.77
C GLU A 171 -14.01 27.36 -17.30
N ILE A 172 -13.36 26.35 -16.72
CA ILE A 172 -13.49 26.01 -15.30
C ILE A 172 -12.89 27.12 -14.43
N ALA A 173 -11.73 27.66 -14.81
CA ALA A 173 -11.10 28.78 -14.11
C ALA A 173 -11.99 30.03 -14.14
N ALA A 174 -12.56 30.37 -15.30
CA ALA A 174 -13.46 31.51 -15.45
C ALA A 174 -14.76 31.35 -14.63
N GLU A 175 -15.33 30.14 -14.59
CA GLU A 175 -16.53 29.83 -13.79
C GLU A 175 -16.24 29.92 -12.28
N GLN A 176 -15.08 29.42 -11.84
CA GLN A 176 -14.63 29.56 -10.45
C GLN A 176 -14.38 31.01 -10.07
N GLN A 177 -13.77 31.79 -10.95
CA GLN A 177 -13.44 33.19 -10.69
C GLN A 177 -14.71 34.05 -10.59
N LYS A 178 -15.71 33.80 -11.43
CA LYS A 178 -17.03 34.45 -11.37
C LYS A 178 -17.77 34.09 -10.09
N ARG A 179 -17.74 32.82 -9.69
CA ARG A 179 -18.34 32.34 -8.43
C ARG A 179 -17.69 32.97 -7.18
N PHE A 180 -16.36 33.16 -7.22
CA PHE A 180 -15.65 33.86 -6.15
C PHE A 180 -15.98 35.35 -6.10
N GLN A 181 -16.16 36.01 -7.25
CA GLN A 181 -16.57 37.41 -7.31
C GLN A 181 -17.98 37.62 -6.75
N GLU A 182 -18.94 36.74 -7.08
CA GLU A 182 -20.30 36.79 -6.54
C GLU A 182 -20.31 36.56 -5.02
N MET A 183 -19.52 35.61 -4.52
CA MET A 183 -19.40 35.33 -3.08
C MET A 183 -18.81 36.52 -2.32
N ARG A 184 -17.81 37.20 -2.92
CA ARG A 184 -17.20 38.40 -2.36
C ARG A 184 -18.17 39.59 -2.33
N ALA A 185 -18.99 39.77 -3.38
CA ALA A 185 -20.02 40.79 -3.41
C ALA A 185 -21.11 40.57 -2.34
N ARG A 186 -21.50 39.31 -2.09
CA ARG A 186 -22.47 38.93 -1.06
C ARG A 186 -21.95 39.11 0.37
N LEU A 187 -20.63 39.04 0.57
CA LEU A 187 -20.00 39.30 1.87
C LEU A 187 -19.89 40.81 2.13
N LEU A 188 -19.60 41.62 1.11
CA LEU A 188 -19.58 43.09 1.25
C LEU A 188 -20.95 43.70 1.56
N SER A 189 -22.06 43.04 1.19
CA SER A 189 -23.41 43.52 1.49
C SER A 189 -23.95 43.09 2.86
N GLN A 190 -23.19 42.34 3.66
CA GLN A 190 -23.66 41.79 4.94
C GLN A 190 -23.10 42.50 6.19
N ASP A 191 -22.15 43.42 6.05
CA ASP A 191 -21.70 44.27 7.16
C ASP A 191 -22.31 45.67 7.06
N ALA A 192 -23.57 45.75 7.47
CA ALA A 192 -24.17 46.96 8.02
C ALA A 192 -25.02 46.56 9.24
N ARG A 193 -24.35 46.14 10.32
CA ARG A 193 -24.88 46.38 11.66
C ARG A 193 -24.37 47.75 12.10
N THR A 194 -25.11 48.77 11.68
CA THR A 194 -25.35 49.96 12.50
C THR A 194 -26.03 49.51 13.79
N ASP A 195 -25.39 49.84 14.90
CA ASP A 195 -25.89 50.13 16.26
C ASP A 195 -26.95 49.20 16.90
#